data_AF-A0A224XRV0-F1
#
_entry.id   AF-A0A224XRV0-F1
#
_cell.length_a   1.000
_cell.length_b   1.000
_cell.length_c   1.000
_cell.angle_alpha   90.00
_cell.angle_beta   90.00
_cell.angle_gamma   90.00
#
_symmetry.space_group_name_H-M   'P 1'
#
loop_
_entity.id
_entity.type
_entity.pdbx_description
1 polymer ?
#
loop_
_entity_poly.entity_id
_entity_poly.type
_entity_poly.pdbx_seq_one_letter_code
_entity_poly.pdbx_strand_id
1 'polypeptide(L)'
;TYTYESVPSAPWLRPKFRPPDEQPGPTYGNIMTDRRVCRGPAFLHHPVSTGGLDSQANRQAEARRRAMARRKAQNHRTRQLKTRLGTPPPVSGRRHEDIQTEDYLEEIFDHPLEMSVSTQTEVHIDRPPTPPFVPQKTGLDEATQVYPGELFQFDVEVKPILEVLVGKTIEQALIEVMEEDELAAIREQKRRFKEMRDAELAEDARLEELERRKKEEMELRILEQECVLKDQQDTQDRIAAAVLTTGYIADLLPSVFSGLREAGFMVDEVEEKIEDSFMTWLVNEVKTEMQRLVENKDFLSGYSGVHCPRSICTLEEMLRDIVQTRAEMYRALGRKDNERLGISEEEVEEEILPYGEDFGEGGEGALKPIPYVMQFDDDDSELPDY
;
A
#
# COMPACT_ATOMS: atom_id res chain seq x y z
N THR A 1 -73.33 67.45 -45.70
CA THR A 1 -73.48 67.79 -44.26
C THR A 1 -72.51 66.93 -43.48
N TYR A 2 -71.45 67.56 -42.95
CA TYR A 2 -70.48 66.90 -42.08
C TYR A 2 -70.15 67.87 -40.95
N THR A 3 -70.62 67.57 -39.74
CA THR A 3 -70.38 68.33 -38.52
C THR A 3 -69.22 67.67 -37.78
N TYR A 4 -68.16 68.44 -37.54
CA TYR A 4 -67.00 68.04 -36.75
C TYR A 4 -67.06 68.73 -35.40
N GLU A 5 -67.28 67.97 -34.33
CA GLU A 5 -67.13 68.43 -32.95
C GLU A 5 -65.92 67.75 -32.33
N SER A 6 -64.94 68.54 -31.92
CA SER A 6 -63.82 68.07 -31.10
C SER A 6 -63.98 68.62 -29.69
N VAL A 7 -64.29 67.76 -28.73
CA VAL A 7 -64.26 68.12 -27.31
C VAL A 7 -62.79 68.19 -26.87
N PRO A 8 -62.36 69.23 -26.14
CA PRO A 8 -60.97 69.36 -25.71
C PRO A 8 -60.61 68.24 -24.73
N SER A 9 -59.58 67.47 -25.06
CA SER A 9 -59.00 66.45 -24.18
C SER A 9 -57.85 67.07 -23.38
N ALA A 10 -57.91 66.98 -22.05
CA ALA A 10 -56.88 67.48 -21.17
C ALA A 10 -55.59 66.63 -21.29
N PRO A 11 -54.40 67.23 -21.22
CA PRO A 11 -53.15 66.48 -21.24
C PRO A 11 -53.04 65.58 -19.99
N TRP A 12 -52.55 64.37 -20.20
CA TRP A 12 -52.36 63.35 -19.18
C TRP A 12 -51.54 63.88 -17.99
N LEU A 13 -52.18 64.01 -16.82
CA LEU A 13 -51.53 64.34 -15.56
C LEU A 13 -51.24 63.04 -14.80
N ARG A 14 -49.96 62.80 -14.49
CA ARG A 14 -49.59 61.69 -13.60
C ARG A 14 -50.09 61.98 -12.18
N PRO A 15 -50.90 61.11 -11.57
CA PRO A 15 -51.33 61.30 -10.20
C PRO A 15 -50.14 61.22 -9.24
N LYS A 16 -50.08 62.14 -8.26
CA LYS A 16 -49.02 62.19 -7.24
C LYS A 16 -49.18 61.12 -6.15
N PHE A 17 -50.34 60.47 -6.06
CA PHE A 17 -50.59 59.38 -5.11
C PHE A 17 -51.30 58.21 -5.80
N ARG A 18 -50.97 57.00 -5.33
CA ARG A 18 -51.55 55.73 -5.79
C ARG A 18 -52.93 55.53 -5.14
N PRO A 19 -54.00 55.20 -5.89
CA PRO A 19 -55.29 54.87 -5.30
C PRO A 19 -55.21 53.55 -4.50
N PRO A 20 -56.01 53.39 -3.43
CA PRO A 20 -55.80 52.34 -2.44
C PRO A 20 -56.24 50.92 -2.85
N ASP A 21 -56.90 50.72 -4.00
CA ASP A 21 -57.54 49.43 -4.34
C ASP A 21 -57.03 48.76 -5.63
N GLU A 22 -55.71 48.65 -5.79
CA GLU A 22 -55.12 47.70 -6.75
C GLU A 22 -53.98 46.92 -6.09
N GLN A 23 -54.23 45.64 -5.82
CA GLN A 23 -53.16 44.70 -5.48
C GLN A 23 -52.14 44.67 -6.62
N PRO A 24 -50.83 44.76 -6.33
CA PRO A 24 -49.82 44.75 -7.38
C PRO A 24 -49.73 43.32 -7.95
N GLY A 25 -50.38 43.07 -9.08
CA GLY A 25 -49.93 42.01 -9.97
C GLY A 25 -48.46 42.26 -10.32
N PRO A 26 -47.62 41.22 -10.46
CA PRO A 26 -46.22 41.41 -10.82
C PRO A 26 -46.18 41.96 -12.25
N THR A 27 -46.05 43.27 -12.38
CA THR A 27 -45.58 43.88 -13.61
C THR A 27 -44.15 43.41 -13.80
N TYR A 28 -43.96 42.34 -14.56
CA TYR A 28 -42.65 41.93 -15.04
C TYR A 28 -42.11 43.06 -15.91
N GLY A 29 -41.42 44.01 -15.28
CA GLY A 29 -40.55 44.94 -15.98
C GLY A 29 -39.51 44.11 -16.71
N ASN A 30 -39.35 44.35 -18.00
CA ASN A 30 -38.40 43.60 -18.81
C ASN A 30 -37.01 43.69 -18.14
N ILE A 31 -36.52 42.55 -17.65
CA ILE A 31 -35.26 42.44 -16.91
C ILE A 31 -34.08 42.93 -17.75
N MET A 32 -34.26 43.04 -19.07
CA MET A 32 -33.33 43.58 -20.07
C MET A 32 -33.14 45.11 -20.03
N THR A 33 -33.97 45.86 -19.30
CA THR A 33 -33.82 47.32 -19.13
C THR A 33 -33.71 47.77 -17.68
N ASP A 34 -33.77 46.84 -16.72
CA ASP A 34 -33.56 47.17 -15.31
C ASP A 34 -32.09 47.49 -15.02
N ARG A 35 -31.85 48.67 -14.44
CA ARG A 35 -30.52 49.18 -14.08
C ARG A 35 -29.92 48.48 -12.86
N ARG A 36 -30.72 47.76 -12.08
CA ARG A 36 -30.26 47.00 -10.91
C ARG A 36 -29.66 45.65 -11.31
N VAL A 37 -29.94 45.19 -12.52
CA VAL A 37 -29.51 43.89 -13.03
C VAL A 37 -28.17 44.07 -13.74
N CYS A 38 -27.09 43.68 -13.05
CA CYS A 38 -25.75 43.69 -13.61
C CYS A 38 -25.63 42.62 -14.71
N ARG A 39 -25.37 43.03 -15.95
CA ARG A 39 -25.10 42.13 -17.07
C ARG A 39 -23.60 42.09 -17.34
N GLY A 40 -22.95 40.99 -16.98
CA GLY A 40 -21.52 40.76 -17.20
C GLY A 40 -20.95 39.67 -16.30
N PRO A 41 -19.75 39.15 -16.60
CA PRO A 41 -19.09 38.12 -15.79
C PRO A 41 -18.71 38.66 -14.40
N ALA A 42 -18.98 37.87 -13.36
CA ALA A 42 -19.04 38.25 -11.94
C ALA A 42 -17.71 38.59 -11.25
N PHE A 43 -16.63 38.90 -11.99
CA PHE A 43 -15.28 39.08 -11.43
C PHE A 43 -14.69 40.49 -11.51
N LEU A 44 -15.45 41.51 -11.91
CA LEU A 44 -14.97 42.90 -11.99
C LEU A 44 -15.81 43.84 -11.12
N HIS A 45 -15.58 43.81 -9.81
CA HIS A 45 -16.16 44.75 -8.85
C HIS A 45 -15.33 46.04 -8.77
N HIS A 46 -15.54 46.96 -9.71
CA HIS A 46 -15.39 48.42 -9.57
C HIS A 46 -15.89 49.06 -10.88
N PRO A 47 -16.77 50.09 -10.88
CA PRO A 47 -17.05 50.83 -12.12
C PRO A 47 -15.78 51.59 -12.53
N VAL A 48 -14.92 50.92 -13.31
CA VAL A 48 -13.89 51.60 -14.08
C VAL A 48 -14.64 52.45 -15.10
N SER A 49 -14.48 53.77 -14.99
CA SER A 49 -15.01 54.73 -15.97
C SER A 49 -14.69 54.23 -17.37
N THR A 50 -15.69 53.81 -18.14
CA THR A 50 -15.58 53.57 -19.59
C THR A 50 -15.48 54.93 -20.29
N GLY A 51 -14.48 55.72 -19.92
CA GLY A 51 -14.18 57.04 -20.47
C GLY A 51 -13.31 56.99 -21.73
N GLY A 52 -13.13 55.81 -22.35
CA GLY A 52 -12.09 55.60 -23.36
C GLY A 52 -12.45 54.73 -24.57
N LEU A 53 -13.67 54.20 -24.70
CA LEU A 53 -14.03 53.31 -25.82
C LEU A 53 -14.95 53.93 -26.88
N ASP A 54 -15.27 55.21 -26.74
CA ASP A 54 -15.95 55.96 -27.81
C ASP A 54 -14.91 56.71 -28.64
N SER A 55 -14.79 56.33 -29.91
CA SER A 55 -13.97 57.04 -30.90
C SER A 55 -14.23 58.55 -30.80
N GLN A 56 -13.17 59.38 -30.87
CA GLN A 56 -13.28 60.84 -30.80
C GLN A 56 -14.34 61.40 -31.78
N ALA A 57 -14.57 60.71 -32.89
CA ALA A 57 -15.61 61.01 -33.87
C ALA A 57 -17.03 60.94 -33.28
N ASN A 58 -17.33 59.96 -32.43
CA ASN A 58 -18.66 59.80 -31.80
C ASN A 58 -18.94 60.91 -30.79
N ARG A 59 -17.92 61.29 -30.01
CA ARG A 59 -18.02 62.39 -29.03
C ARG A 59 -18.23 63.74 -29.72
N GLN A 60 -17.57 63.97 -30.86
CA GLN A 60 -17.79 65.16 -31.69
C GLN A 60 -19.17 65.15 -32.38
N ALA A 61 -19.66 64.00 -32.84
CA ALA A 61 -20.99 63.86 -33.45
C ALA A 61 -22.12 64.14 -32.45
N GLU A 62 -22.02 63.62 -31.22
CA GLU A 62 -23.00 63.87 -30.17
C GLU A 62 -22.97 65.33 -29.69
N ALA A 63 -21.78 65.91 -29.54
CA ALA A 63 -21.63 67.33 -29.22
C ALA A 63 -22.25 68.24 -30.31
N ARG A 64 -22.04 67.92 -31.59
CA ARG A 64 -22.68 68.61 -32.72
C ARG A 64 -24.20 68.48 -32.69
N ARG A 65 -24.73 67.29 -32.39
CA ARG A 65 -26.17 67.04 -32.26
C ARG A 65 -26.78 67.86 -31.12
N ARG A 66 -26.09 67.94 -29.97
CA ARG A 66 -26.53 68.73 -28.80
C ARG A 66 -26.46 70.24 -29.06
N ALA A 67 -25.45 70.71 -29.78
CA ALA A 67 -25.33 72.12 -30.18
C ALA A 67 -26.44 72.53 -31.17
N MET A 68 -26.75 71.69 -32.16
CA MET A 68 -27.84 71.93 -33.11
C MET A 68 -29.22 71.96 -32.42
N ALA A 69 -29.46 71.08 -31.44
CA ALA A 69 -30.68 71.09 -30.64
C ALA A 69 -30.83 72.39 -29.82
N ARG A 70 -29.74 72.87 -29.18
CA ARG A 70 -29.73 74.14 -28.45
C ARG A 70 -30.01 75.34 -29.37
N ARG A 71 -29.39 75.38 -30.56
CA ARG A 71 -29.63 76.46 -31.55
C ARG A 71 -31.08 76.48 -32.03
N LYS A 72 -31.68 75.31 -32.26
CA LYS A 72 -33.09 75.19 -32.68
C LYS A 72 -34.05 75.70 -31.59
N ALA A 73 -33.78 75.39 -30.32
CA ALA A 73 -34.56 75.88 -29.18
C ALA A 73 -34.44 77.40 -28.99
N GLN A 74 -33.24 77.96 -29.14
CA GLN A 74 -33.02 79.40 -29.03
C GLN A 74 -33.72 80.18 -30.15
N ASN A 75 -33.65 79.69 -31.40
CA ASN A 75 -34.37 80.29 -32.53
C ASN A 75 -35.89 80.24 -32.36
N HIS A 76 -36.42 79.19 -31.72
CA HIS A 76 -37.85 79.14 -31.43
C HIS A 76 -38.26 80.19 -30.40
N ARG A 77 -37.47 80.36 -29.34
CA ARG A 77 -37.70 81.37 -28.30
C ARG A 77 -37.60 82.80 -28.84
N THR A 78 -36.61 83.12 -29.68
CA THR A 78 -36.48 84.46 -30.27
C THR A 78 -37.62 84.77 -31.25
N ARG A 79 -38.09 83.78 -32.01
CA ARG A 79 -39.26 83.95 -32.90
C ARG A 79 -40.54 84.22 -32.10
N GLN A 80 -40.76 83.51 -30.98
CA GLN A 80 -41.89 83.77 -30.08
C GLN A 80 -41.81 85.15 -29.41
N LEU A 81 -40.61 85.66 -29.10
CA LEU A 81 -40.44 86.99 -28.52
C LEU A 81 -40.75 88.10 -29.54
N LYS A 82 -40.29 87.93 -30.79
CA LYS A 82 -40.58 88.89 -31.87
C LYS A 82 -42.07 88.98 -32.21
N THR A 83 -42.83 87.90 -32.03
CA THR A 83 -44.29 87.93 -32.20
C THR A 83 -45.05 88.63 -31.07
N ARG A 84 -44.40 88.93 -29.93
CA ARG A 84 -45.04 89.57 -28.76
C ARG A 84 -44.71 91.06 -28.57
N LEU A 85 -43.66 91.58 -29.21
CA LEU A 85 -43.17 92.95 -29.02
C LEU A 85 -43.45 93.90 -30.20
N GLY A 86 -44.12 93.44 -31.26
CA GLY A 86 -44.49 94.28 -32.42
C GLY A 86 -45.99 94.52 -32.51
N THR A 87 -46.38 95.62 -33.18
CA THR A 87 -47.76 95.89 -33.59
C THR A 87 -48.35 94.61 -34.21
N PRO A 88 -49.53 94.14 -33.75
CA PRO A 88 -50.07 92.85 -34.19
C PRO A 88 -50.22 92.81 -35.71
N PRO A 89 -50.01 91.64 -36.35
CA PRO A 89 -50.10 91.52 -37.80
C PRO A 89 -51.51 91.87 -38.30
N PRO A 90 -51.63 92.53 -39.46
CA PRO A 90 -52.93 92.90 -40.02
C PRO A 90 -53.82 91.68 -40.24
N VAL A 91 -55.11 91.82 -39.94
CA VAL A 91 -56.12 90.79 -40.18
C VAL A 91 -56.24 90.55 -41.68
N SER A 92 -56.38 89.28 -42.08
CA SER A 92 -56.46 88.86 -43.49
C SER A 92 -57.54 89.66 -44.25
N GLY A 93 -57.13 90.33 -45.33
CA GLY A 93 -57.99 91.20 -46.15
C GLY A 93 -57.94 92.70 -45.83
N ARG A 94 -57.15 93.14 -44.83
CA ARG A 94 -56.90 94.56 -44.54
C ARG A 94 -55.40 94.89 -44.63
N ARG A 95 -55.06 96.06 -45.19
CA ARG A 95 -53.69 96.61 -45.16
C ARG A 95 -53.63 97.64 -44.03
N HIS A 96 -52.55 97.63 -43.25
CA HIS A 96 -52.25 98.76 -42.36
C HIS A 96 -51.64 99.88 -43.21
N GLU A 97 -52.05 101.11 -42.94
CA GLU A 97 -51.57 102.32 -43.58
C GLU A 97 -51.17 103.28 -42.46
N ASP A 98 -50.00 103.91 -42.60
CA ASP A 98 -49.45 104.77 -41.58
C ASP A 98 -50.15 106.14 -41.67
N ILE A 99 -50.88 106.51 -40.62
CA ILE A 99 -51.59 107.79 -40.53
C ILE A 99 -50.62 108.83 -39.93
N GLN A 100 -50.59 110.04 -40.49
CA GLN A 100 -49.76 111.13 -39.99
C GLN A 100 -50.27 111.59 -38.62
N THR A 101 -49.60 111.18 -37.55
CA THR A 101 -49.93 111.51 -36.14
C THR A 101 -49.03 112.60 -35.56
N GLU A 102 -48.40 113.40 -36.42
CA GLU A 102 -47.60 114.55 -36.02
C GLU A 102 -48.47 115.82 -36.02
N ASP A 103 -48.43 116.58 -34.93
CA ASP A 103 -49.31 117.72 -34.67
C ASP A 103 -49.15 118.79 -35.76
N TYR A 104 -50.21 119.01 -36.55
CA TYR A 104 -50.28 120.06 -37.56
C TYR A 104 -51.11 121.23 -37.00
N LEU A 105 -50.45 122.35 -36.69
CA LEU A 105 -51.09 123.56 -36.16
C LEU A 105 -51.23 124.61 -37.27
N GLU A 106 -52.47 125.03 -37.56
CA GLU A 106 -52.76 126.22 -38.38
C GLU A 106 -52.88 127.46 -37.48
N GLU A 107 -52.12 128.51 -37.78
CA GLU A 107 -52.24 129.80 -37.09
C GLU A 107 -53.46 130.56 -37.61
N ILE A 108 -54.49 130.71 -36.76
CA ILE A 108 -55.66 131.55 -37.04
C ILE A 108 -55.32 132.99 -36.66
N PHE A 109 -55.28 133.90 -37.65
CA PHE A 109 -54.80 135.28 -37.53
C PHE A 109 -55.79 136.29 -36.90
N ASP A 110 -56.97 135.86 -36.48
CA ASP A 110 -57.99 136.77 -35.92
C ASP A 110 -57.89 136.81 -34.40
N HIS A 111 -57.30 137.90 -33.87
CA HIS A 111 -57.15 138.13 -32.44
C HIS A 111 -58.34 138.96 -31.93
N PRO A 112 -59.33 138.37 -31.23
CA PRO A 112 -60.42 139.14 -30.64
C PRO A 112 -59.92 140.03 -29.49
N LEU A 113 -60.59 141.17 -29.31
CA LEU A 113 -60.28 142.23 -28.34
C LEU A 113 -59.89 141.71 -26.95
N GLU A 114 -58.66 141.99 -26.56
CA GLU A 114 -58.11 141.65 -25.25
C GLU A 114 -58.60 142.64 -24.18
N MET A 115 -59.45 142.17 -23.26
CA MET A 115 -59.75 142.88 -22.01
C MET A 115 -58.75 142.47 -20.94
N SER A 116 -58.07 143.45 -20.34
CA SER A 116 -57.15 143.22 -19.23
C SER A 116 -57.94 143.03 -17.92
N VAL A 117 -58.04 141.77 -17.49
CA VAL A 117 -58.48 141.41 -16.14
C VAL A 117 -57.22 141.13 -15.31
N SER A 118 -56.90 141.99 -14.34
CA SER A 118 -55.82 141.73 -13.40
C SER A 118 -56.26 140.67 -12.39
N THR A 119 -55.53 139.56 -12.38
CA THR A 119 -55.73 138.42 -11.47
C THR A 119 -54.76 138.54 -10.28
N GLN A 120 -55.28 138.40 -9.07
CA GLN A 120 -54.47 138.17 -7.88
C GLN A 120 -54.01 136.71 -7.90
N THR A 121 -52.81 136.48 -8.41
CA THR A 121 -52.11 135.19 -8.32
C THR A 121 -51.60 134.99 -6.90
N GLU A 122 -52.41 134.34 -6.06
CA GLU A 122 -51.84 133.72 -4.86
C GLU A 122 -50.91 132.59 -5.30
N VAL A 123 -49.71 132.55 -4.74
CA VAL A 123 -48.75 131.47 -4.94
C VAL A 123 -49.40 130.20 -4.39
N HIS A 124 -49.90 129.33 -5.28
CA HIS A 124 -50.37 128.01 -4.89
C HIS A 124 -49.20 127.21 -4.31
N ILE A 125 -49.11 127.16 -2.99
CA ILE A 125 -48.32 126.16 -2.30
C ILE A 125 -49.07 124.84 -2.55
N ASP A 126 -48.44 123.90 -3.25
CA ASP A 126 -49.02 122.57 -3.46
C ASP A 126 -49.41 121.99 -2.10
N ARG A 127 -50.71 121.76 -1.93
CA ARG A 127 -51.25 121.10 -0.75
C ARG A 127 -50.54 119.74 -0.64
N PRO A 128 -49.95 119.37 0.52
CA PRO A 128 -49.39 118.04 0.67
C PRO A 128 -50.47 117.02 0.30
N PRO A 129 -50.13 115.93 -0.40
CA PRO A 129 -51.10 114.96 -0.89
C PRO A 129 -52.01 114.56 0.26
N THR A 130 -53.32 114.69 0.05
CA THR A 130 -54.32 114.38 1.08
C THR A 130 -54.03 112.97 1.61
N PRO A 131 -53.84 112.79 2.93
CA PRO A 131 -53.55 111.47 3.47
C PRO A 131 -54.65 110.51 3.01
N PRO A 132 -54.31 109.28 2.60
CA PRO A 132 -55.30 108.32 2.15
C PRO A 132 -56.34 108.14 3.25
N PHE A 133 -57.62 108.20 2.88
CA PHE A 133 -58.71 107.99 3.81
C PHE A 133 -58.59 106.57 4.39
N VAL A 134 -58.24 106.48 5.66
CA VAL A 134 -58.28 105.24 6.44
C VAL A 134 -59.62 105.23 7.17
N PRO A 135 -60.57 104.36 6.80
CA PRO A 135 -61.84 104.24 7.48
C PRO A 135 -61.62 104.01 8.98
N GLN A 136 -62.44 104.63 9.83
CA GLN A 136 -62.41 104.33 11.26
C GLN A 136 -62.80 102.88 11.46
N LYS A 137 -61.90 102.11 12.09
CA LYS A 137 -62.14 100.70 12.38
C LYS A 137 -63.42 100.55 13.19
N THR A 138 -64.42 99.89 12.61
CA THR A 138 -65.72 99.64 13.25
C THR A 138 -65.82 98.15 13.54
N GLY A 139 -65.77 97.79 14.83
CA GLY A 139 -65.70 96.41 15.33
C GLY A 139 -64.73 96.30 16.51
N LEU A 140 -64.87 95.25 17.33
CA LEU A 140 -63.89 94.89 18.35
C LEU A 140 -62.90 93.89 17.76
N ASP A 141 -61.61 94.15 17.93
CA ASP A 141 -60.57 93.20 17.55
C ASP A 141 -60.31 92.23 18.70
N GLU A 142 -60.60 90.96 18.46
CA GLU A 142 -60.17 89.88 19.34
C GLU A 142 -59.21 88.97 18.57
N ALA A 143 -58.03 88.75 19.15
CA ALA A 143 -57.09 87.75 18.66
C ALA A 143 -57.22 86.49 19.51
N THR A 144 -57.53 85.36 18.88
CA THR A 144 -57.44 84.05 19.53
C THR A 144 -56.12 83.41 19.13
N GLN A 145 -55.28 83.09 20.10
CA GLN A 145 -54.00 82.42 19.89
C GLN A 145 -53.92 81.20 20.81
N VAL A 146 -53.62 80.04 20.24
CA VAL A 146 -53.31 78.83 21.01
C VAL A 146 -51.84 78.88 21.40
N TYR A 147 -51.55 78.72 22.68
CA TYR A 147 -50.18 78.71 23.19
C TYR A 147 -49.57 77.30 23.17
N PRO A 148 -48.23 77.16 23.10
CA PRO A 148 -47.57 75.87 23.16
C PRO A 148 -47.98 75.10 24.42
N GLY A 149 -48.52 73.89 24.24
CA GLY A 149 -48.97 73.02 25.34
C GLY A 149 -50.48 73.05 25.64
N GLU A 150 -51.24 74.00 25.09
CA GLU A 150 -52.68 74.13 25.36
C GLU A 150 -53.54 73.01 24.74
N LEU A 151 -53.07 72.40 23.64
CA LEU A 151 -53.75 71.30 22.96
C LEU A 151 -53.11 69.92 23.21
N PHE A 152 -52.10 69.85 24.08
CA PHE A 152 -51.38 68.61 24.31
C PHE A 152 -52.20 67.64 25.17
N GLN A 153 -52.56 66.50 24.58
CA GLN A 153 -53.23 65.40 25.29
C GLN A 153 -52.25 64.26 25.52
N PHE A 154 -51.72 64.16 26.74
CA PHE A 154 -50.69 63.18 27.09
C PHE A 154 -51.07 61.74 26.71
N ASP A 155 -52.30 61.32 27.04
CA ASP A 155 -52.77 59.95 26.81
C ASP A 155 -52.85 59.56 25.32
N VAL A 156 -52.97 60.53 24.41
CA VAL A 156 -52.97 60.29 22.97
C VAL A 156 -51.55 60.28 22.43
N GLU A 157 -50.75 61.27 22.84
CA GLU A 157 -49.41 61.48 22.30
C GLU A 157 -48.37 60.48 22.83
N VAL A 158 -48.58 59.90 24.01
CA VAL A 158 -47.67 58.90 24.60
C VAL A 158 -47.83 57.50 23.99
N LYS A 159 -49.00 57.19 23.42
CA LYS A 159 -49.30 55.88 22.83
C LYS A 159 -48.29 55.40 21.78
N PRO A 160 -47.92 56.18 20.75
CA PRO A 160 -46.94 55.74 19.76
C PRO A 160 -45.55 55.48 20.38
N ILE A 161 -45.18 56.24 21.42
CA ILE A 161 -43.91 56.05 22.13
C ILE A 161 -43.93 54.74 22.90
N LEU A 162 -45.01 54.47 23.65
CA LEU A 162 -45.16 53.24 24.41
C LEU A 162 -45.27 52.01 23.50
N GLU A 163 -45.99 52.11 22.39
CA GLU A 163 -46.11 51.02 21.42
C GLU A 163 -44.74 50.62 20.86
N VAL A 164 -43.91 51.60 20.47
CA VAL A 164 -42.56 51.32 19.98
C VAL A 164 -41.66 50.77 21.10
N LEU A 165 -41.72 51.32 22.31
CA LEU A 165 -40.90 50.85 23.43
C LEU A 165 -41.26 49.41 23.82
N VAL A 166 -42.55 49.11 24.00
CA VAL A 166 -43.02 47.78 24.38
C VAL A 166 -42.79 46.79 23.23
N GLY A 167 -43.10 47.18 21.99
CA GLY A 167 -42.85 46.36 20.82
C GLY A 167 -41.38 45.99 20.68
N LYS A 168 -40.48 46.98 20.75
CA LYS A 168 -39.03 46.74 20.60
C LYS A 168 -38.44 45.92 21.74
N THR A 169 -38.89 46.14 22.97
CA THR A 169 -38.41 45.37 24.13
C THR A 169 -38.85 43.91 24.06
N ILE A 170 -40.10 43.63 23.67
CA ILE A 170 -40.58 42.25 23.50
C ILE A 170 -39.89 41.57 22.30
N GLU A 171 -39.77 42.26 21.17
CA GLU A 171 -39.06 41.74 19.99
C GLU A 171 -37.61 41.38 20.33
N GLN A 172 -36.90 42.26 21.02
CA GLN A 172 -35.52 42.02 21.41
C GLN A 172 -35.41 40.84 22.38
N ALA A 173 -36.26 40.79 23.42
CA ALA A 173 -36.28 39.69 24.37
C ALA A 173 -36.58 38.34 23.69
N LEU A 174 -37.49 38.32 22.71
CA LEU A 174 -37.80 37.10 21.96
C LEU A 174 -36.60 36.62 21.13
N ILE A 175 -35.90 37.53 20.45
CA ILE A 175 -34.71 37.19 19.66
C ILE A 175 -33.61 36.65 20.58
N GLU A 176 -33.36 37.30 21.71
CA GLU A 176 -32.34 36.86 22.67
C GLU A 176 -32.62 35.44 23.20
N VAL A 177 -33.87 35.14 23.58
CA VAL A 177 -34.25 33.79 24.04
C VAL A 177 -34.09 32.76 22.94
N MET A 178 -34.49 33.07 21.70
CA MET A 178 -34.30 32.14 20.57
C MET A 178 -32.82 31.88 20.29
N GLU A 179 -31.98 32.91 20.33
CA GLU A 179 -30.52 32.77 20.16
C GLU A 179 -29.90 31.93 21.28
N GLU A 180 -30.34 32.10 22.54
CA GLU A 180 -29.88 31.29 23.66
C GLU A 180 -30.22 29.81 23.50
N ASP A 181 -31.45 29.50 23.07
CA ASP A 181 -31.90 28.13 22.80
C ASP A 181 -31.11 27.49 21.65
N GLU A 182 -30.89 28.22 20.56
CA GLU A 182 -30.07 27.75 19.45
C GLU A 182 -28.62 27.48 19.87
N LEU A 183 -28.02 28.40 20.64
CA LEU A 183 -26.67 28.22 21.18
C LEU A 183 -26.59 27.02 22.13
N ALA A 184 -27.62 26.79 22.96
CA ALA A 184 -27.70 25.63 23.84
C ALA A 184 -27.76 24.32 23.03
N ALA A 185 -28.59 24.25 21.99
CA ALA A 185 -28.69 23.10 21.10
C ALA A 185 -27.37 22.80 20.39
N ILE A 186 -26.69 23.83 19.85
CA ILE A 186 -25.39 23.68 19.19
C ILE A 186 -24.31 23.20 20.18
N ARG A 187 -24.29 23.74 21.41
CA ARG A 187 -23.34 23.31 22.45
C ARG A 187 -23.56 21.86 22.83
N GLU A 188 -24.82 21.42 22.96
CA GLU A 188 -25.13 20.02 23.25
C GLU A 188 -24.69 19.10 22.12
N GLN A 189 -24.97 19.45 20.86
CA GLN A 189 -24.51 18.68 19.70
C GLN A 189 -22.98 18.58 19.65
N LYS A 190 -22.27 19.69 19.88
CA LYS A 190 -20.80 19.70 19.95
C LYS A 190 -20.28 18.82 21.09
N ARG A 191 -20.92 18.84 22.25
CA ARG A 191 -20.55 17.99 23.39
C ARG A 191 -20.70 16.51 23.04
N ARG A 192 -21.86 16.10 22.53
CA ARG A 192 -22.11 14.71 22.11
C ARG A 192 -21.11 14.24 21.04
N PHE A 193 -20.85 15.08 20.05
CA PHE A 193 -19.88 14.76 19.00
C PHE A 193 -18.45 14.64 19.54
N LYS A 194 -18.06 15.51 20.46
CA LYS A 194 -16.75 15.42 21.11
C LYS A 194 -16.64 14.14 21.96
N GLU A 195 -17.67 13.80 22.72
CA GLU A 195 -17.71 12.56 23.52
C GLU A 195 -17.55 11.31 22.63
N MET A 196 -18.27 11.25 21.50
CA MET A 196 -18.12 10.14 20.54
C MET A 196 -16.70 10.09 19.96
N ARG A 197 -16.17 11.23 19.51
CA ARG A 197 -14.81 11.30 18.95
C ARG A 197 -13.75 10.91 19.97
N ASP A 198 -13.86 11.39 21.21
CA ASP A 198 -12.90 11.09 22.27
C ASP A 198 -12.95 9.58 22.63
N ALA A 199 -14.13 8.95 22.57
CA ALA A 199 -14.28 7.50 22.73
C ALA A 199 -13.69 6.69 21.56
N GLU A 200 -13.94 7.13 20.31
CA GLU A 200 -13.34 6.53 19.12
C GLU A 200 -11.81 6.60 19.16
N LEU A 201 -11.25 7.78 19.47
CA LEU A 201 -9.81 7.98 19.60
C LEU A 201 -9.20 7.07 20.69
N ALA A 202 -9.91 6.86 21.80
CA ALA A 202 -9.46 5.98 22.87
C ALA A 202 -9.47 4.50 22.45
N GLU A 203 -10.47 4.05 21.68
CA GLU A 203 -10.49 2.70 21.12
C GLU A 203 -9.41 2.50 20.04
N ASP A 204 -9.21 3.47 19.16
CA ASP A 204 -8.16 3.42 18.15
C ASP A 204 -6.77 3.28 18.80
N ALA A 205 -6.48 4.10 19.81
CA ALA A 205 -5.22 4.00 20.57
C ALA A 205 -5.07 2.62 21.25
N ARG A 206 -6.17 2.03 21.74
CA ARG A 206 -6.16 0.68 22.32
C ARG A 206 -5.85 -0.39 21.26
N LEU A 207 -6.44 -0.27 20.07
CA LEU A 207 -6.23 -1.19 18.96
C LEU A 207 -4.83 -1.09 18.39
N GLU A 208 -4.28 0.13 18.24
CA GLU A 208 -2.92 0.37 17.78
C GLU A 208 -1.88 -0.30 18.68
N GLU A 209 -2.03 -0.19 20.01
CA GLU A 209 -1.12 -0.84 20.96
C GLU A 209 -1.22 -2.37 20.91
N LEU A 210 -2.44 -2.92 20.71
CA LEU A 210 -2.62 -4.36 20.51
C LEU A 210 -1.99 -4.83 19.19
N GLU A 211 -2.13 -4.06 18.12
CA GLU A 211 -1.53 -4.35 16.82
C GLU A 211 0.01 -4.26 16.90
N ARG A 212 0.55 -3.26 17.61
CA ARG A 212 1.99 -3.15 17.87
C ARG A 212 2.54 -4.41 18.53
N ARG A 213 1.90 -4.87 19.61
CA ARG A 213 2.31 -6.11 20.31
C ARG A 213 2.24 -7.34 19.41
N LYS A 214 1.18 -7.47 18.61
CA LYS A 214 1.04 -8.59 17.67
C LYS A 214 2.09 -8.56 16.56
N LYS A 215 2.42 -7.37 16.04
CA LYS A 215 3.49 -7.19 15.04
C LYS A 215 4.84 -7.58 15.62
N GLU A 216 5.16 -7.12 16.83
CA GLU A 216 6.40 -7.49 17.53
C GLU A 216 6.52 -9.00 17.74
N GLU A 217 5.44 -9.66 18.18
CA GLU A 217 5.43 -11.13 18.32
C GLU A 217 5.58 -11.84 16.97
N MET A 218 4.86 -11.37 15.94
CA MET A 218 4.94 -11.92 14.58
C MET A 218 6.35 -11.81 14.01
N GLU A 219 7.01 -10.66 14.16
CA GLU A 219 8.38 -10.43 13.72
C GLU A 219 9.37 -11.37 14.42
N LEU A 220 9.23 -11.55 15.74
CA LEU A 220 10.05 -12.50 16.48
C LEU A 220 9.84 -13.94 15.99
N ARG A 221 8.59 -14.34 15.70
CA ARG A 221 8.27 -15.67 15.16
C ARG A 221 8.84 -15.89 13.77
N ILE A 222 8.80 -14.87 12.91
CA ILE A 222 9.39 -14.93 11.56
C ILE A 222 10.91 -15.13 11.69
N LEU A 223 11.58 -14.34 12.53
CA LEU A 223 13.03 -14.48 12.75
C LEU A 223 13.41 -15.86 13.31
N GLU A 224 12.63 -16.39 14.26
CA GLU A 224 12.81 -17.74 14.79
C GLU A 224 12.69 -18.80 13.68
N GLN A 225 11.66 -18.71 12.83
CA GLN A 225 11.46 -19.61 11.71
C GLN A 225 12.58 -19.51 10.67
N GLU A 226 13.05 -18.31 10.35
CA GLU A 226 14.18 -18.11 9.44
C GLU A 226 15.47 -18.76 9.96
N CYS A 227 15.74 -18.64 11.27
CA CYS A 227 16.87 -19.32 11.90
C CYS A 227 16.73 -20.85 11.80
N VAL A 228 15.56 -21.39 12.14
CA VAL A 228 15.29 -22.84 12.05
C VAL A 228 15.44 -23.34 10.62
N LEU A 229 14.97 -22.60 9.62
CA LEU A 229 15.10 -22.97 8.21
C LEU A 229 16.56 -22.99 7.74
N LYS A 230 17.38 -22.02 8.19
CA LYS A 230 18.82 -22.03 7.90
C LYS A 230 19.51 -23.23 8.53
N ASP A 231 19.24 -23.51 9.80
CA ASP A 231 19.81 -24.67 10.49
C ASP A 231 19.37 -26.00 9.82
N GLN A 232 18.11 -26.07 9.36
CA GLN A 232 17.62 -27.22 8.59
C GLN A 232 18.36 -27.39 7.27
N GLN A 233 18.61 -26.31 6.52
CA GLN A 233 19.40 -26.38 5.29
C GLN A 233 20.83 -26.84 5.57
N ASP A 234 21.50 -26.26 6.57
CA ASP A 234 22.85 -26.65 6.97
C ASP A 234 22.93 -28.13 7.39
N THR A 235 21.93 -28.62 8.12
CA THR A 235 21.85 -30.05 8.51
C THR A 235 21.57 -30.95 7.32
N GLN A 236 20.68 -30.56 6.40
CA GLN A 236 20.41 -31.29 5.17
C GLN A 236 21.66 -31.41 4.31
N ASP A 237 22.41 -30.32 4.13
CA ASP A 237 23.66 -30.31 3.37
C ASP A 237 24.73 -31.20 4.01
N ARG A 238 24.85 -31.19 5.35
CA ARG A 238 25.76 -32.10 6.07
C ARG A 238 25.38 -33.56 5.88
N ILE A 239 24.09 -33.89 5.97
CA ILE A 239 23.60 -35.26 5.77
C ILE A 239 23.84 -35.67 4.32
N ALA A 240 23.51 -34.82 3.34
CA ALA A 240 23.72 -35.08 1.93
C ALA A 240 25.21 -35.31 1.61
N ALA A 241 26.10 -34.50 2.16
CA ALA A 241 27.55 -34.68 2.01
C ALA A 241 28.03 -36.00 2.63
N ALA A 242 27.52 -36.38 3.81
CA ALA A 242 27.87 -37.65 4.45
C ALA A 242 27.39 -38.86 3.63
N VAL A 243 26.15 -38.84 3.14
CA VAL A 243 25.58 -39.89 2.28
C VAL A 243 26.33 -39.98 0.96
N LEU A 244 26.61 -38.84 0.31
CA LEU A 244 27.40 -38.79 -0.92
C LEU A 244 28.81 -39.36 -0.70
N THR A 245 29.47 -38.96 0.38
CA THR A 245 30.83 -39.41 0.70
C THR A 245 30.86 -40.90 1.00
N THR A 246 29.94 -41.41 1.81
CA THR A 246 29.87 -42.84 2.14
C THR A 246 29.53 -43.69 0.93
N GLY A 247 28.57 -43.28 0.09
CA GLY A 247 28.26 -43.96 -1.16
C GLY A 247 29.45 -43.95 -2.13
N TYR A 248 30.09 -42.80 -2.33
CA TYR A 248 31.26 -42.69 -3.22
C TYR A 248 32.47 -43.48 -2.72
N ILE A 249 32.73 -43.47 -1.40
CA ILE A 249 33.77 -44.30 -0.79
C ILE A 249 33.45 -45.79 -0.96
N ALA A 250 32.19 -46.21 -0.77
CA ALA A 250 31.77 -47.59 -0.96
C ALA A 250 32.01 -48.08 -2.39
N ASP A 251 31.78 -47.23 -3.40
CA ASP A 251 32.03 -47.56 -4.82
C ASP A 251 33.52 -47.51 -5.19
N LEU A 252 34.28 -46.55 -4.65
CA LEU A 252 35.71 -46.40 -4.95
C LEU A 252 36.57 -47.45 -4.27
N LEU A 253 36.27 -47.82 -3.01
CA LEU A 253 37.13 -48.70 -2.22
C LEU A 253 37.42 -50.04 -2.93
N PRO A 254 36.44 -50.77 -3.49
CA PRO A 254 36.71 -52.00 -4.23
C PRO A 254 37.64 -51.78 -5.43
N SER A 255 37.45 -50.69 -6.18
CA SER A 255 38.30 -50.37 -7.33
C SER A 255 39.73 -50.01 -6.92
N VAL A 256 39.90 -49.22 -5.86
CA VAL A 256 41.23 -48.84 -5.34
C VAL A 256 41.92 -50.05 -4.71
N PHE A 257 41.20 -50.89 -3.98
CA PHE A 257 41.75 -52.14 -3.43
C PHE A 257 42.11 -53.13 -4.53
N SER A 258 41.32 -53.28 -5.61
CA SER A 258 41.71 -54.09 -6.76
C SER A 258 43.00 -53.56 -7.40
N GLY A 259 43.06 -52.25 -7.67
CA GLY A 259 44.25 -51.61 -8.25
C GLY A 259 45.50 -51.72 -7.38
N LEU A 260 45.38 -51.58 -6.05
CA LEU A 260 46.50 -51.75 -5.11
C LEU A 260 46.95 -53.22 -5.00
N ARG A 261 46.03 -54.17 -5.12
CA ARG A 261 46.33 -55.61 -5.18
C ARG A 261 47.08 -55.96 -6.47
N GLU A 262 46.59 -55.46 -7.61
CA GLU A 262 47.22 -55.64 -8.92
C GLU A 262 48.61 -54.98 -8.99
N ALA A 263 48.79 -53.82 -8.35
CA ALA A 263 50.08 -53.14 -8.23
C ALA A 263 51.04 -53.79 -7.21
N GLY A 264 50.62 -54.85 -6.52
CA GLY A 264 51.47 -55.62 -5.60
C GLY A 264 51.76 -54.96 -4.25
N PHE A 265 51.02 -53.90 -3.86
CA PHE A 265 51.21 -53.23 -2.57
C PHE A 265 50.43 -53.89 -1.43
N MET A 266 49.39 -54.66 -1.73
CA MET A 266 48.66 -55.46 -0.74
C MET A 266 49.06 -56.93 -0.87
N VAL A 267 50.16 -57.28 -0.22
CA VAL A 267 50.63 -58.67 -0.07
C VAL A 267 49.90 -59.28 1.13
N ASP A 268 49.41 -60.51 0.98
CA ASP A 268 48.82 -61.23 2.09
C ASP A 268 49.94 -61.67 3.04
N GLU A 269 49.98 -61.11 4.25
CA GLU A 269 50.98 -61.46 5.27
C GLU A 269 50.99 -62.96 5.57
N VAL A 270 49.87 -63.66 5.36
CA VAL A 270 49.79 -65.12 5.54
C VAL A 270 50.53 -65.82 4.42
N GLU A 271 50.37 -65.39 3.18
CA GLU A 271 51.08 -65.95 2.02
C GLU A 271 52.59 -65.72 2.15
N GLU A 272 53.02 -64.52 2.52
CA GLU A 272 54.44 -64.21 2.77
C GLU A 272 55.01 -65.05 3.93
N LYS A 273 54.27 -65.21 5.04
CA LYS A 273 54.70 -66.06 6.16
C LYS A 273 54.73 -67.55 5.79
N ILE A 274 53.83 -68.01 4.91
CA ILE A 274 53.86 -69.38 4.40
C ILE A 274 55.10 -69.58 3.53
N GLU A 275 55.37 -68.66 2.60
CA GLU A 275 56.56 -68.74 1.74
C GLU A 275 57.86 -68.66 2.54
N ASP A 276 57.98 -67.72 3.48
CA ASP A 276 59.24 -67.52 4.20
C ASP A 276 59.46 -68.50 5.34
N SER A 277 58.44 -68.76 6.17
CA SER A 277 58.60 -69.60 7.36
C SER A 277 58.17 -71.04 7.13
N PHE A 278 56.99 -71.28 6.54
CA PHE A 278 56.47 -72.65 6.39
C PHE A 278 57.21 -73.42 5.30
N MET A 279 57.46 -72.84 4.14
CA MET A 279 58.21 -73.53 3.08
C MET A 279 59.66 -73.79 3.51
N THR A 280 60.30 -72.84 4.20
CA THR A 280 61.64 -73.04 4.76
C THR A 280 61.65 -74.13 5.83
N TRP A 281 60.64 -74.17 6.70
CA TRP A 281 60.49 -75.24 7.68
C TRP A 281 60.24 -76.60 7.00
N LEU A 282 59.35 -76.68 6.03
CA LEU A 282 59.03 -77.90 5.29
C LEU A 282 60.25 -78.46 4.57
N VAL A 283 61.02 -77.60 3.89
CA VAL A 283 62.25 -78.00 3.21
C VAL A 283 63.29 -78.52 4.22
N ASN A 284 63.40 -77.90 5.38
CA ASN A 284 64.31 -78.37 6.45
C ASN A 284 63.84 -79.70 7.06
N GLU A 285 62.55 -79.88 7.29
CA GLU A 285 61.98 -81.10 7.86
C GLU A 285 62.07 -82.29 6.90
N VAL A 286 61.81 -82.05 5.60
CA VAL A 286 62.02 -83.05 4.54
C VAL A 286 63.50 -83.42 4.44
N LYS A 287 64.42 -82.45 4.59
CA LYS A 287 65.86 -82.71 4.62
C LYS A 287 66.25 -83.56 5.82
N THR A 288 65.72 -83.32 7.02
CA THR A 288 66.01 -84.14 8.21
C THR A 288 65.45 -85.56 8.08
N GLU A 289 64.25 -85.76 7.54
CA GLU A 289 63.74 -87.12 7.30
C GLU A 289 64.51 -87.86 6.18
N MET A 290 64.89 -87.17 5.10
CA MET A 290 65.80 -87.75 4.09
C MET A 290 67.13 -88.16 4.71
N GLN A 291 67.67 -87.34 5.62
CA GLN A 291 68.92 -87.64 6.33
C GLN A 291 68.76 -88.80 7.31
N ARG A 292 67.64 -88.89 8.04
CA ARG A 292 67.29 -90.03 8.89
C ARG A 292 67.17 -91.33 8.10
N LEU A 293 66.58 -91.27 6.90
CA LEU A 293 66.50 -92.43 5.99
C LEU A 293 67.86 -92.85 5.45
N VAL A 294 68.75 -91.90 5.14
CA VAL A 294 70.13 -92.19 4.73
C VAL A 294 70.89 -92.84 5.89
N GLU A 295 70.80 -92.28 7.09
CA GLU A 295 71.43 -92.85 8.30
C GLU A 295 70.89 -94.25 8.60
N ASN A 296 69.56 -94.46 8.57
CA ASN A 296 68.96 -95.78 8.76
C ASN A 296 69.38 -96.79 7.68
N LYS A 297 69.57 -96.33 6.45
CA LYS A 297 70.11 -97.15 5.37
C LYS A 297 71.59 -97.48 5.59
N ASP A 298 72.38 -96.55 6.10
CA ASP A 298 73.79 -96.77 6.46
C ASP A 298 73.93 -97.69 7.68
N PHE A 299 72.98 -97.68 8.62
CA PHE A 299 72.91 -98.65 9.72
C PHE A 299 72.55 -100.07 9.26
N LEU A 300 71.71 -100.20 8.24
CA LEU A 300 71.28 -101.49 7.68
C LEU A 300 72.26 -102.04 6.64
N SER A 301 72.94 -101.17 5.89
CA SER A 301 73.91 -101.54 4.88
C SER A 301 75.31 -101.38 5.48
N GLY A 302 75.87 -102.48 6.01
CA GLY A 302 77.23 -102.55 6.54
C GLY A 302 78.30 -102.37 5.46
N TYR A 303 78.41 -101.18 4.88
CA TYR A 303 79.37 -100.79 3.86
C TYR A 303 79.71 -99.29 3.98
N SER A 304 80.53 -98.94 4.97
CA SER A 304 81.82 -98.29 4.75
C SER A 304 82.40 -97.90 6.11
N GLY A 305 83.63 -98.34 6.34
CA GLY A 305 84.30 -98.12 7.62
C GLY A 305 84.69 -96.67 7.79
N VAL A 306 84.14 -96.02 8.80
CA VAL A 306 84.88 -95.06 9.66
C VAL A 306 84.32 -95.18 11.08
N HIS A 307 85.20 -95.55 12.00
CA HIS A 307 85.07 -95.65 13.46
C HIS A 307 83.76 -95.19 14.14
N CYS A 308 83.04 -96.15 14.73
CA CYS A 308 82.11 -95.89 15.84
C CYS A 308 82.72 -96.42 17.17
N PRO A 309 83.03 -95.54 18.15
CA PRO A 309 83.55 -95.95 19.44
C PRO A 309 82.44 -96.46 20.36
N ARG A 310 82.52 -97.76 20.65
CA ARG A 310 82.23 -98.45 21.92
C ARG A 310 80.94 -98.08 22.68
N SER A 311 80.11 -99.13 22.79
CA SER A 311 79.10 -99.43 23.82
C SER A 311 77.69 -99.36 23.28
N ILE A 312 77.19 -100.51 22.80
CA ILE A 312 75.88 -101.12 23.05
C ILE A 312 75.80 -102.30 22.07
N CYS A 313 75.97 -103.49 22.65
CA CYS A 313 75.61 -104.84 22.20
C CYS A 313 75.38 -105.02 20.69
N THR A 314 76.35 -105.62 19.99
CA THR A 314 76.13 -106.08 18.62
C THR A 314 75.02 -107.14 18.62
N LEU A 315 74.16 -107.09 17.60
CA LEU A 315 73.07 -108.04 17.35
C LEU A 315 73.55 -109.51 17.34
N GLU A 316 74.86 -109.75 17.15
CA GLU A 316 75.51 -111.05 17.30
C GLU A 316 75.42 -111.63 18.72
N GLU A 317 75.43 -110.80 19.77
CA GLU A 317 75.28 -111.26 21.16
C GLU A 317 73.80 -111.59 21.45
N MET A 318 72.87 -110.78 20.94
CA MET A 318 71.43 -111.01 21.12
C MET A 318 70.95 -112.27 20.38
N LEU A 319 71.46 -112.53 19.17
CA LEU A 319 71.19 -113.77 18.44
C LEU A 319 71.87 -114.99 19.09
N ARG A 320 73.06 -114.84 19.69
CA ARG A 320 73.70 -115.93 20.46
C ARG A 320 72.89 -116.30 21.70
N ASP A 321 72.41 -115.31 22.45
CA ASP A 321 71.58 -115.53 23.64
C ASP A 321 70.25 -116.21 23.28
N ILE A 322 69.57 -115.79 22.21
CA ILE A 322 68.31 -116.43 21.78
C ILE A 322 68.54 -117.90 21.40
N VAL A 323 69.64 -118.22 20.70
CA VAL A 323 69.98 -119.60 20.31
C VAL A 323 70.37 -120.44 21.53
N GLN A 324 71.14 -119.86 22.46
CA GLN A 324 71.60 -120.54 23.67
C GLN A 324 70.46 -120.83 24.64
N THR A 325 69.54 -119.88 24.81
CA THR A 325 68.30 -120.05 25.60
C THR A 325 67.42 -121.17 25.02
N ARG A 326 67.33 -121.28 23.70
CA ARG A 326 66.54 -122.33 23.04
C ARG A 326 67.20 -123.71 23.19
N ALA A 327 68.53 -123.81 23.10
CA ALA A 327 69.26 -125.06 23.31
C ALA A 327 69.13 -125.59 24.75
N GLU A 328 69.10 -124.71 25.74
CA GLU A 328 68.87 -125.07 27.14
C GLU A 328 67.45 -125.57 27.39
N MET A 329 66.43 -124.97 26.75
CA MET A 329 65.06 -125.47 26.80
C MET A 329 64.92 -126.88 26.19
N TYR A 330 65.55 -127.16 25.04
CA TYR A 330 65.50 -128.49 24.44
C TYR A 330 66.24 -129.55 25.28
N ARG A 331 67.38 -129.21 25.91
CA ARG A 331 68.05 -130.11 26.89
C ARG A 331 67.21 -130.34 28.15
N ALA A 332 66.39 -129.36 28.56
CA ALA A 332 65.52 -129.48 29.72
C ALA A 332 64.27 -130.34 29.43
N LEU A 333 63.72 -130.28 28.20
CA LEU A 333 62.67 -131.21 27.76
C LEU A 333 63.19 -132.64 27.63
N GLY A 334 64.35 -132.85 26.99
CA GLY A 334 64.94 -134.19 26.84
C GLY A 334 65.29 -134.88 28.16
N ARG A 335 65.66 -134.13 29.21
CA ARG A 335 65.85 -134.67 30.57
C ARG A 335 64.54 -135.09 31.24
N LYS A 336 63.46 -134.33 31.04
CA LYS A 336 62.14 -134.65 31.60
C LYS A 336 61.47 -135.84 30.91
N ASP A 337 61.77 -136.06 29.63
CA ASP A 337 61.27 -137.22 28.89
C ASP A 337 62.09 -138.50 29.20
N ASN A 338 63.42 -138.39 29.43
CA ASN A 338 64.23 -139.52 29.91
C ASN A 338 63.91 -139.96 31.35
N GLU A 339 63.55 -139.04 32.26
CA GLU A 339 63.09 -139.39 33.62
C GLU A 339 61.70 -140.04 33.65
N ARG A 340 60.88 -139.89 32.60
CA ARG A 340 59.57 -140.54 32.47
C ARG A 340 59.62 -141.96 31.89
N LEU A 341 60.71 -142.34 31.22
CA LEU A 341 60.78 -143.60 30.47
C LEU A 341 61.82 -144.62 30.98
N GLY A 342 62.64 -144.30 32.00
CA GLY A 342 63.36 -145.30 32.78
C GLY A 342 64.30 -146.22 31.99
N ILE A 343 65.11 -145.66 31.08
CA ILE A 343 66.08 -146.39 30.24
C ILE A 343 67.47 -145.81 30.48
N SER A 344 68.44 -146.68 30.80
CA SER A 344 69.87 -146.39 30.90
C SER A 344 70.50 -146.19 29.52
N GLU A 345 71.58 -145.40 29.49
CA GLU A 345 72.40 -145.07 28.32
C GLU A 345 72.71 -146.28 27.43
N GLU A 346 72.34 -146.20 26.16
CA GLU A 346 73.07 -146.78 25.04
C GLU A 346 72.61 -146.15 23.71
N GLU A 347 73.55 -146.17 22.78
CA GLU A 347 73.62 -145.48 21.49
C GLU A 347 72.42 -145.72 20.55
N VAL A 348 72.28 -144.85 19.53
CA VAL A 348 72.23 -145.20 18.09
C VAL A 348 71.44 -144.15 17.26
N GLU A 349 72.20 -143.53 16.35
CA GLU A 349 71.97 -143.22 14.92
C GLU A 349 70.68 -142.52 14.47
N GLU A 350 70.81 -141.33 13.88
CA GLU A 350 70.72 -141.04 12.44
C GLU A 350 69.34 -141.27 11.82
N GLU A 351 68.63 -140.18 11.48
CA GLU A 351 67.92 -140.11 10.21
C GLU A 351 67.78 -138.66 9.73
N ILE A 352 67.87 -138.50 8.41
CA ILE A 352 68.30 -137.32 7.66
C ILE A 352 67.17 -136.88 6.70
N LEU A 353 66.96 -135.55 6.57
CA LEU A 353 66.33 -134.78 5.46
C LEU A 353 64.80 -134.89 5.22
N PRO A 354 64.17 -134.03 4.37
CA PRO A 354 64.63 -132.85 3.59
C PRO A 354 63.78 -131.55 3.82
N TYR A 355 64.26 -130.31 3.63
CA TYR A 355 64.46 -129.49 2.41
C TYR A 355 63.20 -129.05 1.62
N GLY A 356 63.15 -127.76 1.25
CA GLY A 356 62.21 -127.13 0.27
C GLY A 356 61.56 -125.84 0.82
N GLU A 357 62.09 -124.62 0.66
CA GLU A 357 62.28 -123.81 -0.58
C GLU A 357 60.98 -123.51 -1.36
N ASP A 358 60.72 -122.20 -1.58
CA ASP A 358 60.33 -121.58 -2.86
C ASP A 358 59.08 -120.66 -2.95
N PHE A 359 59.36 -119.44 -3.47
CA PHE A 359 58.67 -118.53 -4.43
C PHE A 359 57.12 -118.37 -4.37
N GLY A 360 56.55 -117.18 -4.47
CA GLY A 360 56.51 -116.28 -5.64
C GLY A 360 55.06 -115.78 -5.77
N GLU A 361 54.83 -114.46 -5.93
CA GLU A 361 54.44 -113.79 -7.19
C GLU A 361 53.09 -114.16 -7.82
N GLY A 362 52.27 -113.13 -8.10
CA GLY A 362 51.13 -113.12 -9.03
C GLY A 362 49.84 -113.75 -8.48
N GLY A 363 48.64 -113.19 -8.59
CA GLY A 363 48.10 -112.25 -9.57
C GLY A 363 46.74 -112.80 -10.04
N GLU A 364 45.73 -111.93 -10.12
CA GLU A 364 44.43 -112.11 -10.80
C GLU A 364 43.45 -113.12 -10.15
N GLY A 365 42.14 -112.89 -10.04
CA GLY A 365 41.26 -111.83 -10.52
C GLY A 365 39.79 -112.18 -10.18
N ALA A 366 38.95 -111.15 -10.26
CA ALA A 366 37.50 -111.17 -10.45
C ALA A 366 36.59 -111.73 -9.35
N LEU A 367 35.81 -110.82 -8.74
CA LEU A 367 34.34 -110.82 -8.75
C LEU A 367 33.82 -109.42 -8.34
N LYS A 368 33.20 -108.72 -9.30
CA LYS A 368 32.34 -107.53 -9.15
C LYS A 368 30.86 -107.98 -9.05
N PRO A 369 29.85 -107.09 -8.95
CA PRO A 369 29.63 -105.89 -8.12
C PRO A 369 28.20 -105.91 -7.48
N ILE A 370 27.77 -104.86 -6.78
CA ILE A 370 26.44 -104.17 -6.88
C ILE A 370 26.40 -102.98 -5.87
N PRO A 371 25.64 -101.90 -6.15
CA PRO A 371 26.02 -100.52 -5.85
C PRO A 371 25.11 -99.81 -4.82
N TYR A 372 25.50 -98.60 -4.40
CA TYR A 372 24.51 -97.57 -4.10
C TYR A 372 24.98 -96.18 -4.51
N VAL A 373 24.01 -95.40 -4.96
CA VAL A 373 24.05 -94.21 -5.80
C VAL A 373 24.15 -92.94 -4.95
N MET A 374 24.84 -91.92 -5.51
CA MET A 374 24.83 -90.51 -5.06
C MET A 374 23.44 -89.90 -5.18
N GLN A 375 23.08 -88.98 -4.29
CA GLN A 375 22.31 -87.80 -4.68
C GLN A 375 22.62 -86.61 -3.76
N PHE A 376 22.87 -85.49 -4.43
CA PHE A 376 22.96 -84.13 -3.91
C PHE A 376 21.55 -83.59 -3.73
N ASP A 377 21.32 -82.83 -2.67
CA ASP A 377 20.19 -81.92 -2.56
C ASP A 377 20.76 -80.48 -2.50
N ASP A 378 20.42 -79.71 -3.53
CA ASP A 378 20.38 -78.25 -3.54
C ASP A 378 19.04 -77.78 -2.91
N ASP A 379 19.02 -76.49 -2.55
CA ASP A 379 17.87 -75.58 -2.48
C ASP A 379 17.46 -74.93 -1.12
N ASP A 380 17.31 -73.61 -1.25
CA ASP A 380 16.41 -72.64 -0.59
C ASP A 380 16.81 -71.84 0.66
N SER A 381 17.36 -70.65 0.35
CA SER A 381 16.94 -69.31 0.78
C SER A 381 15.84 -69.16 1.86
N GLU A 382 16.09 -68.30 2.87
CA GLU A 382 15.36 -67.04 3.09
C GLU A 382 15.90 -66.25 4.31
N LEU A 383 16.13 -64.94 4.10
CA LEU A 383 16.44 -63.91 5.10
C LEU A 383 15.15 -63.45 5.81
N PRO A 384 15.27 -62.86 7.02
CA PRO A 384 14.40 -61.76 7.41
C PRO A 384 15.20 -60.47 7.66
N ASP A 385 14.82 -59.42 6.93
CA ASP A 385 15.09 -58.03 7.26
C ASP A 385 14.60 -57.70 8.69
N TYR A 386 15.46 -57.06 9.48
CA TYR A 386 15.12 -55.99 10.44
C TYR A 386 16.33 -55.10 10.71
#